data_AF-A0A1T4YLK0-F1
#
_entry.id   AF-A0A1T4YLK0-F1
#
_cell.length_a   1.000
_cell.length_b   1.000
_cell.length_c   1.000
_cell.angle_alpha   90.00
_cell.angle_beta   90.00
_cell.angle_gamma   90.00
#
_symmetry.space_group_name_H-M   'P 1'
#
loop_
_entity.id
_entity.type
_entity.pdbx_description
1 polymer ?
#
loop_
_entity_poly.entity_id
_entity_poly.type
_entity_poly.pdbx_seq_one_letter_code
_entity_poly.pdbx_strand_id
1 'polypeptide(L)'
;MSNSKLFPNGEITGLRLEAFGLILVLVAAIWQCFFTDWFARNNQEWIAYTQESVNISSLAAIGNLGEALVIDSQEQRAKWRDDIKSIVSKGVEDTIHEREKRNALKSRQEHSFGIARAILAFVGAGLVVCGKCFIVSHKASMLATIPE
;
A
#
# COMPACT_ATOMS: atom_id res chain seq x y z
N MET A 1 -20.13 -0.74 -57.96
CA MET A 1 -20.01 -1.20 -56.56
C MET A 1 -18.55 -1.44 -56.25
N SER A 2 -17.86 -0.40 -55.76
CA SER A 2 -16.45 -0.49 -55.41
C SER A 2 -16.34 -0.95 -53.96
N ASN A 3 -15.72 -2.10 -53.75
CA ASN A 3 -15.41 -2.62 -52.41
C ASN A 3 -14.40 -1.67 -51.75
N SER A 4 -14.90 -0.67 -51.02
CA SER A 4 -14.11 0.07 -50.04
C SER A 4 -13.74 -0.88 -48.92
N LYS A 5 -12.62 -1.61 -49.11
CA LYS A 5 -11.99 -2.35 -48.04
C LYS A 5 -11.75 -1.37 -46.90
N LEU A 6 -12.53 -1.55 -45.84
CA LEU A 6 -12.31 -1.02 -44.49
C LEU A 6 -10.90 -1.44 -44.05
N PHE A 7 -9.87 -0.74 -44.48
CA PHE A 7 -8.63 -0.73 -43.71
C PHE A 7 -8.94 0.12 -42.48
N PRO A 8 -8.94 -0.46 -41.26
CA PRO A 8 -9.14 0.35 -40.08
C PRO A 8 -8.05 1.43 -40.08
N ASN A 9 -8.44 2.70 -40.04
CA ASN A 9 -7.52 3.83 -39.95
C ASN A 9 -6.52 3.53 -38.82
N GLY A 10 -5.27 3.23 -39.16
CA GLY A 10 -4.25 2.82 -38.20
C GLY A 10 -4.05 3.86 -37.10
N GLU A 11 -4.32 5.12 -37.43
CA GLU A 11 -4.38 6.25 -36.50
C GLU A 11 -5.51 6.11 -35.46
N ILE A 12 -6.72 5.72 -35.86
CA ILE A 12 -7.85 5.52 -34.93
C ILE A 12 -7.57 4.33 -34.00
N THR A 13 -7.04 3.24 -34.54
CA THR A 13 -6.68 2.06 -33.72
C THR A 13 -5.55 2.39 -32.75
N GLY A 14 -4.53 3.14 -33.19
CA GLY A 14 -3.45 3.58 -32.33
C GLY A 14 -3.91 4.53 -31.21
N LEU A 15 -4.79 5.49 -31.51
CA LEU A 15 -5.39 6.38 -30.52
C LEU A 15 -6.23 5.63 -29.48
N ARG A 16 -6.97 4.58 -29.90
CA ARG A 16 -7.72 3.71 -28.97
C ARG A 16 -6.79 2.94 -28.04
N LEU A 17 -5.66 2.44 -28.53
CA LEU A 17 -4.66 1.75 -27.73
C LEU A 17 -4.00 2.69 -26.71
N GLU A 18 -3.65 3.91 -27.12
CA GLU A 18 -3.14 4.94 -26.21
C GLU A 18 -4.16 5.28 -25.12
N ALA A 19 -5.41 5.55 -25.49
CA ALA A 19 -6.46 5.88 -24.54
C ALA A 19 -6.68 4.75 -23.52
N PHE A 20 -6.73 3.50 -23.99
CA PHE A 20 -6.90 2.35 -23.10
C PHE A 20 -5.68 2.14 -22.18
N GLY A 21 -4.46 2.31 -22.72
CA GLY A 21 -3.23 2.24 -21.94
C GLY A 21 -3.16 3.32 -20.84
N LEU A 22 -3.55 4.56 -21.16
CA LEU A 22 -3.63 5.65 -20.19
C LEU A 22 -4.68 5.41 -19.11
N ILE A 23 -5.85 4.88 -19.47
CA ILE A 23 -6.88 4.48 -18.51
C ILE A 23 -6.34 3.40 -17.56
N LEU A 24 -5.63 2.40 -18.09
CA LEU A 24 -4.99 1.34 -17.29
C LEU A 24 -3.97 1.89 -16.28
N VAL A 25 -3.13 2.82 -16.70
CA VAL A 25 -2.16 3.50 -15.81
C VAL A 25 -2.89 4.33 -14.75
N LEU A 26 -3.97 5.03 -15.12
CA LEU A 26 -4.78 5.80 -14.18
C LEU A 26 -5.44 4.89 -13.14
N VAL A 27 -6.02 3.76 -13.56
CA VAL A 27 -6.59 2.75 -12.67
C VAL A 27 -5.51 2.18 -11.74
N ALA A 28 -4.30 1.92 -12.23
CA ALA A 28 -3.19 1.48 -11.41
C ALA A 28 -2.80 2.53 -10.33
N ALA A 29 -2.82 3.82 -10.68
CA ALA A 29 -2.54 4.91 -9.74
C ALA A 29 -3.66 5.08 -8.69
N ILE A 30 -4.92 4.98 -9.10
CA ILE A 30 -6.08 5.00 -8.20
C ILE A 30 -6.03 3.79 -7.25
N TRP A 31 -5.78 2.59 -7.80
CA TRP A 31 -5.59 1.37 -7.02
C TRP A 31 -4.48 1.56 -5.98
N GLN A 32 -3.39 2.23 -6.36
CA GLN A 32 -2.30 2.55 -5.45
C GLN A 32 -2.77 3.46 -4.30
N CYS A 33 -3.63 4.46 -4.56
CA CYS A 33 -4.17 5.32 -3.51
C CYS A 33 -5.08 4.60 -2.51
N PHE A 34 -5.84 3.59 -2.96
CA PHE A 34 -6.78 2.86 -2.11
C PHE A 34 -6.15 1.69 -1.35
N PHE A 35 -5.21 0.97 -1.96
CA PHE A 35 -4.72 -0.32 -1.45
C PHE A 35 -3.27 -0.30 -0.99
N THR A 36 -2.51 0.74 -1.34
CA THR A 36 -1.20 0.96 -0.74
C THR A 36 -1.24 2.25 0.05
N ASP A 37 -0.55 2.26 1.19
CA ASP A 37 -0.59 3.32 2.19
C ASP A 37 0.17 4.58 1.69
N TRP A 38 -0.19 5.11 0.52
CA TRP A 38 0.47 6.22 -0.17
C TRP A 38 0.51 7.49 0.70
N PHE A 39 -0.50 7.67 1.55
CA PHE A 39 -0.58 8.75 2.52
C PHE A 39 -0.10 8.38 3.93
N ALA A 40 0.49 7.19 4.11
CA ALA A 40 0.93 6.67 5.40
C ALA A 40 -0.16 6.75 6.50
N ARG A 41 -1.44 6.66 6.10
CA ARG A 41 -2.58 6.93 6.97
C ARG A 41 -2.71 5.84 8.02
N ASN A 42 -2.58 4.58 7.60
CA ASN A 42 -2.56 3.47 8.54
C ASN A 42 -1.33 3.58 9.45
N ASN A 43 -0.16 3.97 8.93
CA ASN A 43 1.04 4.11 9.75
C ASN A 43 0.89 5.15 10.89
N GLN A 44 0.25 6.30 10.67
CA GLN A 44 0.07 7.32 11.70
C GLN A 44 -0.89 6.90 12.82
N GLU A 45 -2.08 6.40 12.46
CA GLU A 45 -3.06 5.91 13.44
C GLU A 45 -2.48 4.76 14.28
N TRP A 46 -1.69 3.89 13.66
CA TRP A 46 -1.03 2.79 14.36
C TRP A 46 0.13 3.22 15.27
N ILE A 47 0.91 4.21 14.84
CA ILE A 47 1.94 4.82 15.70
C ILE A 47 1.27 5.43 16.93
N ALA A 48 0.16 6.15 16.74
CA ALA A 48 -0.61 6.72 17.84
C ALA A 48 -1.14 5.63 18.78
N TYR A 49 -1.75 4.56 18.24
CA TYR A 49 -2.23 3.44 19.04
C TYR A 49 -1.11 2.72 19.81
N THR A 50 0.05 2.53 19.18
CA THR A 50 1.21 1.91 19.86
C THR A 50 1.73 2.81 20.98
N GLN A 51 1.83 4.11 20.74
CA GLN A 51 2.24 5.08 21.75
C GLN A 51 1.23 5.13 22.90
N GLU A 52 -0.06 5.10 22.60
CA GLU A 52 -1.14 5.05 23.59
C GLU A 52 -1.04 3.77 24.45
N SER A 53 -0.89 2.60 23.83
CA SER A 53 -0.75 1.32 24.53
C SER A 53 0.46 1.29 25.45
N VAL A 54 1.61 1.79 24.98
CA VAL A 54 2.84 1.90 25.79
C VAL A 54 2.67 2.91 26.93
N ASN A 55 2.04 4.05 26.68
CA ASN A 55 1.79 5.07 27.69
C ASN A 55 0.84 4.55 28.78
N ILE A 56 -0.25 3.88 28.42
CA ILE A 56 -1.19 3.27 29.39
C ILE A 56 -0.48 2.24 30.25
N SER A 57 0.33 1.36 29.63
CA SER A 57 1.09 0.33 30.35
C SER A 57 2.11 0.95 31.32
N SER A 58 2.77 2.03 30.91
CA SER A 58 3.73 2.77 31.73
C SER A 58 3.05 3.50 32.89
N LEU A 59 1.91 4.13 32.65
CA LEU A 59 1.10 4.80 33.69
C LEU A 59 0.57 3.81 34.72
N ALA A 60 0.11 2.62 34.28
CA ALA A 60 -0.31 1.55 35.18
C ALA A 60 0.87 1.06 36.04
N ALA A 61 2.06 0.89 35.45
CA ALA A 61 3.26 0.52 36.18
C ALA A 61 3.67 1.57 37.23
N ILE A 62 3.61 2.85 36.87
CA ILE A 62 3.92 3.97 37.78
C ILE A 62 2.90 4.06 38.91
N GLY A 63 1.60 3.93 38.61
CA GLY A 63 0.53 3.93 39.60
C GLY A 63 0.71 2.81 40.63
N ASN A 64 0.97 1.60 40.16
CA ASN A 64 1.20 0.46 41.04
C ASN A 64 2.51 0.57 41.85
N LEU A 65 3.57 1.19 41.29
CA LEU A 65 4.79 1.52 42.03
C LEU A 65 4.52 2.55 43.13
N GLY A 66 3.67 3.55 42.85
CA GLY A 66 3.23 4.54 43.83
C GLY A 66 2.48 3.88 44.99
N GLU A 67 1.57 2.94 44.71
CA GLU A 67 0.86 2.18 45.74
C GLU A 67 1.81 1.29 46.56
N ALA A 68 2.79 0.64 45.91
CA ALA A 68 3.78 -0.20 46.60
C ALA A 68 4.68 0.59 47.56
N LEU A 69 4.90 1.88 47.33
CA LEU A 69 5.70 2.75 48.21
C LEU A 69 4.94 3.16 49.50
N VAL A 70 3.61 3.07 49.50
CA VAL A 70 2.76 3.45 50.65
C VAL A 70 2.52 2.27 51.60
N ILE A 71 2.84 1.04 51.18
CA ILE A 71 2.61 -0.18 51.97
C ILE A 71 3.78 -0.45 52.92
N ASP A 72 3.52 -0.45 54.23
CA ASP A 72 4.55 -0.70 55.25
C ASP A 72 5.00 -2.18 55.32
N SER A 73 4.11 -3.12 54.98
CA SER A 73 4.38 -4.56 55.02
C SER A 73 5.35 -5.02 53.92
N GLN A 74 6.45 -5.68 54.32
CA GLN A 74 7.48 -6.21 53.42
C GLN A 74 6.97 -7.38 52.56
N GLU A 75 6.04 -8.18 53.09
CA GLU A 75 5.45 -9.33 52.39
C GLU A 75 4.41 -8.89 51.34
N GLN A 76 3.59 -7.87 51.66
CA GLN A 76 2.69 -7.27 50.69
C GLN A 76 3.46 -6.54 49.58
N ARG A 77 4.56 -5.84 49.92
CA ARG A 77 5.45 -5.23 48.91
C ARG A 77 6.03 -6.26 47.93
N ALA A 78 6.39 -7.45 48.40
CA ALA A 78 6.93 -8.49 47.53
C ALA A 78 5.89 -9.01 46.53
N LYS A 79 4.65 -9.27 47.00
CA LYS A 79 3.56 -9.76 46.15
C LYS A 79 3.14 -8.72 45.09
N TRP A 80 3.03 -7.47 45.48
CA TRP A 80 2.73 -6.36 44.57
C TRP A 80 3.81 -6.15 43.52
N ARG A 81 5.09 -6.28 43.87
CA ARG A 81 6.18 -6.20 42.91
C ARG A 81 6.08 -7.29 41.84
N ASP A 82 5.68 -8.50 42.21
CA ASP A 82 5.51 -9.61 41.26
C ASP A 82 4.29 -9.37 40.35
N ASP A 83 3.19 -8.86 40.89
CA ASP A 83 2.00 -8.47 40.12
C ASP A 83 2.32 -7.33 39.12
N ILE A 84 3.06 -6.31 39.55
CA ILE A 84 3.55 -5.22 38.68
C ILE A 84 4.39 -5.78 37.55
N LYS A 85 5.35 -6.65 37.88
CA LYS A 85 6.22 -7.27 36.88
C LYS A 85 5.41 -8.10 35.88
N SER A 86 4.38 -8.82 36.33
CA SER A 86 3.49 -9.58 35.47
C SER A 86 2.70 -8.68 34.51
N ILE A 87 2.10 -7.60 35.03
CA ILE A 87 1.33 -6.62 34.23
C ILE A 87 2.23 -5.97 33.17
N VAL A 88 3.42 -5.51 33.56
CA VAL A 88 4.38 -4.91 32.64
C VAL A 88 4.85 -5.91 31.58
N SER A 89 5.17 -7.14 31.99
CA SER A 89 5.62 -8.18 31.05
C SER A 89 4.54 -8.53 30.03
N LYS A 90 3.27 -8.63 30.46
CA LYS A 90 2.13 -8.84 29.58
C LYS A 90 1.94 -7.68 28.60
N GLY A 91 2.02 -6.42 29.07
CA GLY A 91 1.92 -5.25 28.19
C GLY A 91 3.03 -5.19 27.13
N VAL A 92 4.25 -5.61 27.49
CA VAL A 92 5.38 -5.74 26.55
C VAL A 92 5.09 -6.85 25.54
N GLU A 93 4.60 -8.00 25.97
CA GLU A 93 4.25 -9.13 25.11
C GLU A 93 3.13 -8.76 24.11
N ASP A 94 2.07 -8.12 24.58
CA ASP A 94 0.98 -7.64 23.73
C ASP A 94 1.50 -6.64 22.68
N THR A 95 2.42 -5.74 23.07
CA THR A 95 3.06 -4.78 22.15
C THR A 95 3.93 -5.49 21.10
N ILE A 96 4.66 -6.53 21.47
CA ILE A 96 5.47 -7.34 20.55
C ILE A 96 4.55 -8.09 19.58
N HIS A 97 3.50 -8.71 20.08
CA HIS A 97 2.54 -9.47 19.28
C HIS A 97 1.87 -8.59 18.23
N GLU A 98 1.41 -7.40 18.63
CA GLU A 98 0.82 -6.41 17.73
C GLU A 98 1.84 -5.95 16.66
N ARG A 99 3.11 -5.75 17.03
CA ARG A 99 4.18 -5.46 16.05
C ARG A 99 4.41 -6.59 15.04
N GLU A 100 4.38 -7.84 15.47
CA GLU A 100 4.54 -9.01 14.59
C GLU A 100 3.36 -9.14 13.62
N LYS A 101 2.14 -8.98 14.12
CA LYS A 101 0.91 -8.96 13.33
C LYS A 101 0.95 -7.88 12.25
N ARG A 102 1.46 -6.69 12.58
CA ARG A 102 1.71 -5.60 11.60
C ARG A 102 2.68 -6.03 10.51
N ASN A 103 3.83 -6.60 10.89
CA ASN A 103 4.85 -7.01 9.91
C ASN A 103 4.30 -8.11 8.97
N ALA A 104 3.48 -9.02 9.49
CA ALA A 104 2.84 -10.06 8.71
C ALA A 104 1.76 -9.52 7.74
N LEU A 105 0.95 -8.54 8.18
CA LEU A 105 -0.03 -7.87 7.32
C LEU A 105 0.65 -7.05 6.22
N LYS A 106 1.71 -6.31 6.59
CA LYS A 106 2.48 -5.50 5.66
C LYS A 106 3.13 -6.34 4.56
N SER A 107 3.76 -7.46 4.93
CA SER A 107 4.40 -8.34 3.93
C SER A 107 3.40 -8.96 2.96
N ARG A 108 2.21 -9.36 3.42
CA ARG A 108 1.15 -9.93 2.57
C ARG A 108 0.51 -8.90 1.64
N GLN A 109 0.23 -7.70 2.15
CA GLN A 109 -0.40 -6.64 1.38
C GLN A 109 0.56 -6.03 0.35
N GLU A 110 1.80 -5.73 0.74
CA GLU A 110 2.79 -5.15 -0.17
C GLU A 110 3.14 -6.10 -1.32
N HIS A 111 3.25 -7.41 -1.04
CA HIS A 111 3.59 -8.38 -2.07
C HIS A 111 2.45 -8.57 -3.08
N SER A 112 1.23 -8.82 -2.59
CA SER A 112 0.10 -9.16 -3.46
C SER A 112 -0.43 -7.96 -4.25
N PHE A 113 -0.57 -6.79 -3.59
CA PHE A 113 -1.05 -5.58 -4.26
C PHE A 113 0.03 -4.90 -5.09
N GLY A 114 1.30 -5.04 -4.71
CA GLY A 114 2.44 -4.54 -5.48
C GLY A 114 2.55 -5.20 -6.85
N ILE A 115 2.34 -6.52 -6.93
CA ILE A 115 2.38 -7.28 -8.20
C ILE A 115 1.25 -6.86 -9.14
N ALA A 116 0.00 -6.80 -8.64
CA ALA A 116 -1.14 -6.40 -9.46
C ALA A 116 -0.96 -4.99 -10.06
N ARG A 117 -0.46 -4.06 -9.25
CA ARG A 117 -0.13 -2.70 -9.71
C ARG A 117 0.96 -2.71 -10.78
N ALA A 118 2.04 -3.46 -10.57
CA ALA A 118 3.13 -3.53 -11.52
C ALA A 118 2.64 -4.04 -12.88
N ILE A 119 1.81 -5.09 -12.88
CA ILE A 119 1.22 -5.65 -14.10
C ILE A 119 0.35 -4.60 -14.81
N LEU A 120 -0.57 -3.93 -14.10
CA LEU A 120 -1.43 -2.90 -14.70
C LEU A 120 -0.63 -1.74 -15.29
N ALA A 121 0.41 -1.29 -14.59
CA ALA A 121 1.28 -0.21 -15.06
C ALA A 121 2.11 -0.63 -16.29
N PHE A 122 2.71 -1.82 -16.29
CA PHE A 122 3.49 -2.33 -17.41
C PHE A 122 2.63 -2.59 -18.64
N VAL A 123 1.45 -3.20 -18.48
CA VAL A 123 0.51 -3.44 -19.57
C VAL A 123 -0.01 -2.10 -20.11
N GLY A 124 -0.40 -1.17 -19.24
CA GLY A 124 -0.85 0.16 -19.64
C GLY A 124 0.21 0.92 -20.44
N ALA A 125 1.45 0.97 -19.93
CA ALA A 125 2.57 1.60 -20.64
C ALA A 125 2.87 0.92 -21.98
N GLY A 126 2.84 -0.42 -22.02
CA GLY A 126 3.02 -1.19 -23.26
C GLY A 126 1.98 -0.84 -24.32
N LEU A 127 0.70 -0.70 -23.92
CA LEU A 127 -0.37 -0.32 -24.84
C LEU A 127 -0.20 1.10 -25.38
N VAL A 128 0.28 2.05 -24.57
CA VAL A 128 0.60 3.40 -25.03
C VAL A 128 1.73 3.36 -26.07
N VAL A 129 2.80 2.61 -25.82
CA VAL A 129 3.92 2.46 -26.76
C VAL A 129 3.45 1.80 -28.06
N CYS A 130 2.69 0.70 -27.98
CA CYS A 130 2.13 0.03 -29.15
C CYS A 130 1.20 0.95 -29.95
N GLY A 131 0.36 1.74 -29.27
CA GLY A 131 -0.50 2.74 -29.89
C GLY A 131 0.29 3.79 -30.66
N LYS A 132 1.36 4.34 -30.07
CA LYS A 132 2.29 5.25 -30.75
C LYS A 132 2.94 4.64 -31.97
N CYS A 133 3.44 3.41 -31.88
CA CYS A 133 4.03 2.70 -33.01
C CYS A 133 3.03 2.57 -34.16
N PHE A 134 1.77 2.22 -33.88
CA PHE A 134 0.73 2.12 -34.90
C PHE A 134 0.45 3.45 -35.60
N ILE A 135 0.37 4.56 -34.86
CA ILE A 135 0.15 5.89 -35.43
C ILE A 135 1.33 6.28 -36.33
N VAL A 136 2.56 6.09 -35.87
CA VAL A 136 3.78 6.43 -36.64
C VAL A 136 3.89 5.59 -37.91
N SER A 137 3.70 4.27 -37.82
CA SER A 137 3.75 3.38 -38.98
C SER A 137 2.67 3.72 -40.01
N HIS A 138 1.46 4.09 -39.57
CA HIS A 138 0.40 4.51 -40.47
C HIS A 138 0.72 5.83 -41.19
N LYS A 139 1.29 6.81 -40.48
CA LYS A 139 1.73 8.08 -41.08
C LYS A 139 2.86 7.88 -42.09
N ALA A 140 3.83 6.99 -41.77
CA ALA A 140 4.91 6.65 -42.67
C ALA A 140 4.42 5.99 -43.96
N SER A 141 3.43 5.08 -43.88
CA SER A 141 2.87 4.44 -45.08
C SER A 141 2.07 5.40 -45.97
N MET A 142 1.41 6.40 -45.38
CA MET A 142 0.68 7.44 -46.12
C MET A 142 1.62 8.42 -46.84
N LEU A 143 2.76 8.76 -46.24
CA LEU A 143 3.78 9.61 -46.89
C LEU A 143 4.47 8.91 -48.07
N ALA A 144 4.67 7.60 -47.98
CA ALA A 144 5.28 6.81 -49.06
C ALA A 144 4.35 6.57 -50.28
N THR A 145 3.06 6.93 -50.19
CA THR A 145 2.07 6.71 -51.25
C THR A 145 1.69 7.99 -52.02
N ILE A 146 2.29 9.14 -51.70
CA ILE A 146 2.15 10.36 -52.48
C ILE A 146 3.22 10.32 -53.59
N PRO A 147 2.86 10.09 -54.87
CA PRO A 147 3.82 10.23 -55.96
C PRO A 147 4.20 11.71 -56.12
N GLU A 148 5.50 11.97 -56.35
CA GLU A 148 6.01 13.28 -56.77
C GLU A 148 5.37 13.78 -58.06
#